data_AF-A0A2J6X7Q3-F1
#
_entry.id   AF-A0A2J6X7Q3-F1
#
_cell.length_a   1.000
_cell.length_b   1.000
_cell.length_c   1.000
_cell.angle_alpha   90.00
_cell.angle_beta   90.00
_cell.angle_gamma   90.00
#
_symmetry.space_group_name_H-M   'P 1'
#
loop_
_entity.id
_entity.type
_entity.pdbx_description
1 polymer ?
#
loop_
_entity_poly.entity_id
_entity_poly.type
_entity_poly.pdbx_seq_one_letter_code
_entity_poly.pdbx_strand_id
1 'polypeptide(L)'
;MSVSQPARVKSVVSAISETLSDMYIKNFTNIDPRIVKNPIALKEYVVVNGKQSEASPEMVSNLLMSQVIFIPIILAFVIIFASQMIVSLIASEKENKTLETLMTVPVKRPYIVLSKMLASSIMALIISAFYLVGMRSYFSGISQGQFSTAQSSSILKALNLVYTPTQYFYIGLLLFLTILSSLALASILAVFAEDTKSAQMYLTPLMILIMIPYFLSLFTNIDTLSIPLKILVYLIPFSYPFIASQKILFGSKSIVYIGVLYLTLFSAIAILIATKIISSDRIFTTKVKKATFHLLGR
;
A
#
# COMPACT_ATOMS: atom_id res chain seq x y z
N MET A 1 -20.08 10.70 -1.05
CA MET A 1 -19.42 11.85 -1.71
C MET A 1 -20.33 12.32 -2.84
N SER A 2 -21.04 13.43 -2.64
CA SER A 2 -21.78 14.08 -3.73
C SER A 2 -20.77 14.84 -4.57
N VAL A 3 -20.37 14.25 -5.70
CA VAL A 3 -19.59 14.98 -6.71
C VAL A 3 -20.58 15.87 -7.43
N SER A 4 -20.62 17.16 -7.10
CA SER A 4 -21.34 18.15 -7.91
C SER A 4 -20.84 18.03 -9.35
N GLN A 5 -21.71 17.64 -10.28
CA GLN A 5 -21.36 17.27 -11.66
C GLN A 5 -20.62 18.42 -12.37
N PRO A 6 -19.28 18.44 -12.41
CA PRO A 6 -18.51 19.59 -12.88
C PRO A 6 -18.73 19.80 -14.38
N ALA A 7 -18.94 18.70 -15.10
CA ALA A 7 -19.20 18.67 -16.52
C ALA A 7 -20.49 19.43 -16.92
N ARG A 8 -21.55 19.35 -16.11
CA ARG A 8 -22.82 20.05 -16.40
C ARG A 8 -22.73 21.55 -16.10
N VAL A 9 -21.97 21.93 -15.08
CA VAL A 9 -21.72 23.35 -14.79
C VAL A 9 -20.82 23.94 -15.88
N LYS A 10 -19.76 23.24 -16.29
CA LYS A 10 -18.91 23.64 -17.42
C LYS A 10 -19.71 23.78 -18.72
N SER A 11 -20.60 22.83 -19.04
CA SER A 11 -21.41 22.93 -20.28
C SER A 11 -22.36 24.12 -20.28
N VAL A 12 -22.97 24.44 -19.13
CA VAL A 12 -23.86 25.60 -19.00
C VAL A 12 -23.06 26.90 -19.08
N VAL A 13 -21.90 26.98 -18.42
CA VAL A 13 -21.04 28.17 -18.48
C VAL A 13 -20.48 28.37 -19.89
N SER A 14 -20.08 27.31 -20.59
CA SER A 14 -19.62 27.40 -21.98
C SER A 14 -20.74 27.88 -22.92
N ALA A 15 -21.97 27.38 -22.77
CA ALA A 15 -23.11 27.83 -23.58
C ALA A 15 -23.46 29.31 -23.34
N ILE A 16 -23.38 29.78 -22.09
CA ILE A 16 -23.57 31.19 -21.73
C ILE A 16 -22.42 32.05 -22.29
N SER A 17 -21.18 31.55 -22.18
CA SER A 17 -19.99 32.23 -22.72
C SER A 17 -20.09 32.38 -24.24
N GLU A 18 -20.52 31.35 -24.96
CA GLU A 18 -20.72 31.36 -26.42
C GLU A 18 -21.82 32.34 -26.83
N THR A 19 -22.94 32.36 -26.10
CA THR A 19 -24.05 33.31 -26.33
C THR A 19 -23.62 34.76 -26.09
N LEU A 20 -22.83 35.01 -25.04
CA LEU A 20 -22.28 36.33 -24.74
C LEU A 20 -21.28 36.75 -25.82
N SER A 21 -20.38 35.86 -26.23
CA SER A 21 -19.45 36.08 -27.33
C SER A 21 -20.18 36.46 -28.63
N ASP A 22 -21.24 35.74 -28.99
CA ASP A 22 -22.05 36.04 -30.17
C ASP A 22 -22.76 37.39 -30.08
N MET A 23 -23.24 37.79 -28.90
CA MET A 23 -23.84 39.11 -28.68
C MET A 23 -22.81 40.24 -28.78
N TYR A 24 -21.60 40.04 -28.25
CA TYR A 24 -20.53 41.04 -28.35
C TYR A 24 -20.04 41.20 -29.80
N ILE A 25 -19.94 40.11 -30.58
CA ILE A 25 -19.56 40.12 -31.99
C ILE A 25 -20.61 40.84 -32.85
N LYS A 26 -21.91 40.65 -32.57
CA LYS A 26 -22.99 41.28 -33.36
C LYS A 26 -23.19 42.76 -33.08
N ASN A 27 -22.92 43.23 -31.86
CA ASN A 27 -23.32 44.58 -31.43
C ASN A 27 -22.17 45.58 -31.27
N PHE A 28 -20.90 45.14 -31.17
CA PHE A 28 -19.79 46.04 -30.89
C PHE A 28 -18.55 45.75 -31.75
N THR A 29 -18.19 46.68 -32.63
CA THR A 29 -17.13 46.52 -33.63
C THR A 29 -15.70 46.77 -33.09
N ASN A 30 -15.55 47.23 -31.84
CA ASN A 30 -14.27 47.73 -31.32
C ASN A 30 -13.91 47.19 -29.92
N ILE A 31 -14.28 45.94 -29.62
CA ILE A 31 -13.94 45.27 -28.36
C ILE A 31 -12.68 44.42 -28.56
N ASP A 32 -11.80 44.43 -27.55
CA ASP A 32 -10.60 43.59 -27.51
C ASP A 32 -10.97 42.10 -27.76
N PRO A 33 -10.39 41.44 -28.79
CA PRO A 33 -10.70 40.05 -29.14
C PRO A 33 -10.51 39.04 -28.00
N ARG A 34 -9.77 39.40 -26.94
CA ARG A 34 -9.58 38.59 -25.73
C ARG A 34 -10.83 38.49 -24.87
N ILE A 35 -11.61 39.57 -24.78
CA ILE A 35 -12.85 39.63 -23.99
C ILE A 35 -13.97 38.89 -24.74
N VAL A 36 -13.96 38.99 -26.08
CA VAL A 36 -14.91 38.30 -26.95
C VAL A 36 -14.69 36.78 -26.94
N LYS A 37 -13.45 36.29 -26.88
CA LYS A 37 -13.18 34.84 -26.87
C LYS A 37 -13.40 34.17 -25.53
N ASN A 38 -13.37 34.90 -24.42
CA ASN A 38 -13.51 34.33 -23.09
C ASN A 38 -14.18 35.32 -22.11
N PRO A 39 -15.47 35.63 -22.30
CA PRO A 39 -16.17 36.65 -21.51
C PRO A 39 -16.36 36.27 -20.04
N ILE A 40 -16.22 34.98 -19.67
CA ILE A 40 -16.39 34.49 -18.31
C ILE A 40 -15.07 33.93 -17.77
N ALA A 41 -14.52 34.58 -16.74
CA ALA A 41 -13.42 34.03 -15.95
C ALA A 41 -13.96 33.04 -14.91
N LEU A 42 -14.00 31.75 -15.24
CA LEU A 42 -14.45 30.70 -14.33
C LEU A 42 -13.40 30.46 -13.23
N LYS A 43 -13.75 30.78 -11.98
CA LYS A 43 -12.97 30.41 -10.80
C LYS A 43 -13.61 29.18 -10.16
N GLU A 44 -12.95 28.03 -10.30
CA GLU A 44 -13.40 26.79 -9.70
C GLU A 44 -12.82 26.65 -8.29
N TYR A 45 -13.67 26.33 -7.32
CA TYR A 45 -13.26 26.07 -5.94
C TYR A 45 -13.55 24.63 -5.58
N VAL A 46 -12.56 23.95 -5.00
CA VAL A 46 -12.70 22.59 -4.48
C VAL A 46 -12.65 22.65 -2.96
N VAL A 47 -13.62 22.00 -2.32
CA VAL A 47 -13.66 21.86 -0.86
C VAL A 47 -13.35 20.41 -0.49
N VAL A 48 -12.26 20.20 0.23
CA VAL A 48 -11.89 18.89 0.79
C VAL A 48 -11.67 19.06 2.29
N ASN A 49 -12.36 18.25 3.10
CA ASN A 49 -12.21 18.23 4.56
C ASN A 49 -12.40 19.62 5.24
N GLY A 50 -13.35 20.41 4.73
CA GLY A 50 -13.65 21.77 5.24
C GLY A 50 -12.70 22.88 4.77
N LYS A 51 -11.71 22.57 3.93
CA LYS A 51 -10.78 23.56 3.35
C LYS A 51 -11.08 23.80 1.87
N GLN A 52 -11.06 25.06 1.46
CA GLN A 52 -11.34 25.51 0.09
C GLN A 52 -10.03 25.96 -0.59
N SER A 53 -9.82 25.54 -1.84
CA SER A 53 -8.76 26.08 -2.69
C SER A 53 -9.30 26.39 -4.07
N GLU A 54 -8.82 27.47 -4.68
CA GLU A 54 -9.07 27.81 -6.09
C GLU A 54 -8.27 26.83 -6.96
N ALA A 55 -8.96 25.81 -7.48
CA ALA A 55 -8.37 24.72 -8.25
C ALA A 55 -9.47 24.00 -9.03
N SER A 56 -9.15 23.45 -10.19
CA SER A 56 -10.13 22.63 -10.90
C SER A 56 -10.32 21.28 -10.20
N PRO A 57 -11.57 20.78 -10.08
CA PRO A 57 -11.84 19.45 -9.54
C PRO A 57 -11.08 18.33 -10.25
N GLU A 58 -10.86 18.49 -11.57
CA GLU A 58 -10.08 17.58 -12.40
C GLU A 58 -8.62 17.51 -11.96
N MET A 59 -7.98 18.66 -11.70
CA MET A 59 -6.60 18.73 -11.26
C MET A 59 -6.41 18.11 -9.86
N VAL A 60 -7.32 18.42 -8.93
CA VAL A 60 -7.29 17.84 -7.57
C VAL A 60 -7.55 16.32 -7.63
N SER A 61 -8.52 15.88 -8.43
CA SER A 61 -8.82 14.45 -8.62
C SER A 61 -7.64 13.68 -9.19
N ASN A 62 -6.97 14.21 -10.22
CA ASN A 62 -5.81 13.55 -10.83
C ASN A 62 -4.64 13.41 -9.86
N LEU A 63 -4.37 14.46 -9.06
CA LEU A 63 -3.32 14.45 -8.05
C LEU A 63 -3.64 13.54 -6.86
N LEU A 64 -4.92 13.41 -6.50
CA LEU A 64 -5.38 12.46 -5.48
C LEU A 64 -5.29 11.02 -5.99
N MET A 65 -5.72 10.76 -7.22
CA MET A 65 -5.67 9.44 -7.84
C MET A 65 -4.24 8.90 -7.93
N SER A 66 -3.26 9.75 -8.26
CA SER A 66 -1.86 9.32 -8.27
C SER A 66 -1.40 8.88 -6.87
N GLN A 67 -1.71 9.65 -5.82
CA GLN A 67 -1.34 9.26 -4.45
C GLN A 67 -2.06 7.99 -3.96
N VAL A 68 -3.35 7.85 -4.26
CA VAL A 68 -4.18 6.73 -3.82
C VAL A 68 -3.82 5.42 -4.52
N ILE A 69 -3.33 5.48 -5.77
CA ILE A 69 -2.95 4.28 -6.55
C ILE A 69 -1.49 3.90 -6.31
N PHE A 70 -0.55 4.85 -6.35
CA PHE A 70 0.87 4.53 -6.30
C PHE A 70 1.33 4.02 -4.94
N ILE A 71 0.80 4.55 -3.83
CA ILE A 71 1.25 4.14 -2.49
C ILE A 71 0.94 2.66 -2.22
N PRO A 72 -0.29 2.16 -2.42
CA PRO A 72 -0.59 0.73 -2.31
C PRO A 72 0.28 -0.15 -3.21
N ILE A 73 0.58 0.28 -4.44
CA ILE A 73 1.46 -0.47 -5.34
C ILE A 73 2.83 -0.66 -4.70
N ILE A 74 3.47 0.41 -4.26
CA ILE A 74 4.81 0.34 -3.66
C ILE A 74 4.79 -0.50 -2.38
N LEU A 75 3.76 -0.33 -1.52
CA LEU A 75 3.59 -1.13 -0.30
C LEU A 75 3.52 -2.63 -0.63
N ALA A 76 2.69 -3.02 -1.60
CA ALA A 76 2.56 -4.41 -2.02
C ALA A 76 3.89 -4.97 -2.54
N PHE A 77 4.57 -4.23 -3.43
CA PHE A 77 5.89 -4.62 -3.94
C PHE A 77 6.90 -4.85 -2.82
N VAL A 78 6.99 -3.94 -1.85
CA VAL A 78 7.95 -4.04 -0.75
C VAL A 78 7.66 -5.24 0.15
N ILE A 79 6.39 -5.49 0.51
CA ILE A 79 6.01 -6.63 1.35
C ILE A 79 6.28 -7.95 0.64
N ILE A 80 5.90 -8.05 -0.64
CA ILE A 80 6.11 -9.22 -1.49
C ILE A 80 7.60 -9.53 -1.62
N PHE A 81 8.39 -8.50 -1.97
CA PHE A 81 9.84 -8.65 -2.17
C PHE A 81 10.56 -9.08 -0.90
N ALA A 82 10.24 -8.46 0.25
CA ALA A 82 10.79 -8.86 1.54
C ALA A 82 10.45 -10.32 1.89
N SER A 83 9.23 -10.76 1.57
CA SER A 83 8.79 -12.14 1.81
C SER A 83 9.54 -13.15 0.93
N GLN A 84 9.69 -12.83 -0.36
CA GLN A 84 10.46 -13.66 -1.31
C GLN A 84 11.91 -13.83 -0.88
N MET A 85 12.54 -12.75 -0.43
CA MET A 85 13.92 -12.76 0.05
C MET A 85 14.12 -13.75 1.19
N ILE A 86 13.23 -13.73 2.20
CA ILE A 86 13.35 -14.62 3.37
C ILE A 86 13.08 -16.08 3.02
N VAL A 87 12.08 -16.35 2.18
CA VAL A 87 11.82 -17.72 1.72
C VAL A 87 13.03 -18.28 1.00
N SER A 88 13.63 -17.52 0.09
CA SER A 88 14.83 -17.93 -0.65
C SER A 88 16.00 -18.22 0.29
N LEU A 89 16.21 -17.39 1.32
CA LEU A 89 17.28 -17.59 2.31
C LEU A 89 17.09 -18.89 3.10
N ILE A 90 15.90 -19.11 3.66
CA ILE A 90 15.63 -20.31 4.48
C ILE A 90 15.67 -21.58 3.61
N ALA A 91 15.11 -21.52 2.41
CA ALA A 91 15.12 -22.65 1.49
C ALA A 91 16.56 -22.99 1.03
N SER A 92 17.38 -21.99 0.73
CA SER A 92 18.78 -22.19 0.37
C SER A 92 19.60 -22.80 1.51
N GLU A 93 19.38 -22.37 2.75
CA GLU A 93 20.03 -22.97 3.92
C GLU A 93 19.61 -24.44 4.14
N LYS A 94 18.35 -24.75 3.87
CA LYS A 94 17.83 -26.11 3.97
C LYS A 94 18.36 -27.01 2.85
N GLU A 95 18.34 -26.53 1.61
CA GLU A 95 18.84 -27.24 0.42
C GLU A 95 20.33 -27.59 0.56
N ASN A 96 21.14 -26.64 1.05
CA ASN A 96 22.57 -26.83 1.27
C ASN A 96 22.91 -27.63 2.55
N LYS A 97 21.91 -28.14 3.28
CA LYS A 97 22.06 -28.80 4.59
C LYS A 97 22.81 -27.97 5.64
N THR A 98 22.97 -26.68 5.43
CA THR A 98 23.65 -25.80 6.39
C THR A 98 22.80 -25.62 7.64
N LEU A 99 21.47 -25.70 7.51
CA LEU A 99 20.55 -25.72 8.64
C LEU A 99 20.76 -26.96 9.53
N GLU A 100 21.07 -28.11 8.97
CA GLU A 100 21.35 -29.35 9.72
C GLU A 100 22.66 -29.22 10.48
N THR A 101 23.72 -28.77 9.82
CA THR A 101 25.04 -28.52 10.42
C THR A 101 24.94 -27.49 11.55
N LEU A 102 24.14 -26.44 11.38
CA LEU A 102 23.97 -25.41 12.40
C LEU A 102 23.23 -25.94 13.64
N MET A 103 22.45 -27.00 13.47
CA MET A 103 21.72 -27.67 14.55
C MET A 103 22.54 -28.76 15.26
N THR A 104 23.75 -29.10 14.79
CA THR A 104 24.69 -29.98 15.50
C THR A 104 25.68 -29.22 16.40
N VAL A 105 25.74 -27.90 16.26
CA VAL A 105 26.54 -27.01 17.13
C VAL A 105 25.98 -27.07 18.57
N PRO A 106 26.83 -27.01 19.62
CA PRO A 106 26.39 -27.06 21.03
C PRO A 106 25.70 -25.77 21.50
N VAL A 107 24.68 -25.31 20.77
CA VAL A 107 23.84 -24.14 21.06
C VAL A 107 22.38 -24.57 21.08
N LYS A 108 21.60 -24.05 22.03
CA LYS A 108 20.17 -24.32 22.12
C LYS A 108 19.43 -23.86 20.85
N ARG A 109 18.73 -24.77 20.18
CA ARG A 109 18.01 -24.56 18.89
C ARG A 109 17.13 -23.29 18.83
N PRO A 110 16.35 -22.92 19.87
CA PRO A 110 15.53 -21.70 19.81
C PRO A 110 16.36 -20.42 19.65
N TYR A 111 17.58 -20.35 20.20
CA TYR A 111 18.42 -19.15 20.10
C TYR A 111 18.95 -18.92 18.69
N ILE A 112 19.23 -20.01 17.96
CA ILE A 112 19.60 -19.99 16.54
C ILE A 112 18.48 -19.35 15.70
N VAL A 113 17.24 -19.75 15.95
CA VAL A 113 16.10 -19.24 15.17
C VAL A 113 15.79 -17.80 15.54
N LEU A 114 15.82 -17.47 16.83
CA LEU A 114 15.57 -16.11 17.32
C LEU A 114 16.60 -15.12 16.78
N SER A 115 17.89 -15.48 16.72
CA SER A 115 18.91 -14.60 16.15
C SER A 115 18.67 -14.32 14.66
N LYS A 116 18.25 -15.34 13.89
CA LYS A 116 17.83 -15.16 12.49
C LYS A 116 16.62 -14.23 12.38
N MET A 117 15.60 -14.45 13.20
CA MET A 117 14.40 -13.60 13.20
C MET A 117 14.72 -12.15 13.60
N LEU A 118 15.64 -11.93 14.54
CA LEU A 118 16.12 -10.60 14.92
C LEU A 118 16.89 -9.94 13.77
N ALA A 119 17.79 -10.66 13.10
CA ALA A 119 18.50 -10.16 11.93
C ALA A 119 17.54 -9.78 10.79
N SER A 120 16.55 -10.63 10.52
CA SER A 120 15.47 -10.35 9.57
C SER A 120 14.61 -9.15 9.97
N SER A 121 14.40 -8.94 11.27
CA SER A 121 13.68 -7.79 11.80
C SER A 121 14.44 -6.48 11.58
N ILE A 122 15.77 -6.51 11.75
CA ILE A 122 16.64 -5.36 11.44
C ILE A 122 16.58 -5.06 9.93
N MET A 123 16.60 -6.09 9.08
CA MET A 123 16.42 -5.89 7.65
C MET A 123 15.05 -5.30 7.31
N ALA A 124 13.97 -5.72 7.97
CA ALA A 124 12.65 -5.12 7.80
C ALA A 124 12.63 -3.63 8.18
N LEU A 125 13.32 -3.24 9.26
CA LEU A 125 13.48 -1.84 9.64
C LEU A 125 14.20 -1.05 8.54
N ILE A 126 15.32 -1.60 8.02
CA ILE A 126 16.12 -0.97 6.97
C ILE A 126 15.28 -0.81 5.68
N ILE A 127 14.58 -1.86 5.25
CA ILE A 127 13.69 -1.83 4.08
C ILE A 127 12.60 -0.76 4.26
N SER A 128 11.98 -0.70 5.45
CA SER A 128 10.98 0.32 5.75
C SER A 128 11.55 1.73 5.78
N ALA A 129 12.77 1.92 6.28
CA ALA A 129 13.44 3.21 6.27
C ALA A 129 13.76 3.67 4.84
N PHE A 130 14.27 2.77 3.99
CA PHE A 130 14.46 3.04 2.57
C PHE A 130 13.15 3.34 1.85
N TYR A 131 12.06 2.68 2.20
CA TYR A 131 10.74 3.02 1.68
C TYR A 131 10.34 4.47 2.03
N LEU A 132 10.55 4.92 3.27
CA LEU A 132 10.24 6.30 3.67
C LEU A 132 11.08 7.32 2.90
N VAL A 133 12.38 7.05 2.74
CA VAL A 133 13.28 7.91 1.95
C VAL A 133 12.88 7.91 0.48
N GLY A 134 12.64 6.74 -0.11
CA GLY A 134 12.25 6.57 -1.50
C GLY A 134 10.93 7.25 -1.83
N MET A 135 9.94 7.13 -0.94
CA MET A 135 8.64 7.79 -1.09
C MET A 135 8.77 9.31 -1.01
N ARG A 136 9.60 9.84 -0.09
CA ARG A 136 9.91 11.28 -0.05
C ARG A 136 10.55 11.75 -1.36
N SER A 137 11.51 11.02 -1.88
CA SER A 137 12.18 11.34 -3.15
C SER A 137 11.20 11.28 -4.33
N TYR A 138 10.34 10.27 -4.40
CA TYR A 138 9.31 10.11 -5.41
C TYR A 138 8.35 11.31 -5.46
N PHE A 139 7.81 11.72 -4.31
CA PHE A 139 6.91 12.87 -4.26
C PHE A 139 7.64 14.20 -4.53
N SER A 140 8.89 14.32 -4.11
CA SER A 140 9.71 15.49 -4.47
C SER A 140 10.00 15.55 -5.98
N GLY A 141 10.23 14.40 -6.62
CA GLY A 141 10.45 14.29 -8.06
C GLY A 141 9.20 14.60 -8.87
N ILE A 142 8.03 14.13 -8.42
CA ILE A 142 6.74 14.52 -9.03
C ILE A 142 6.51 16.03 -8.92
N SER A 143 6.87 16.64 -7.78
CA SER A 143 6.71 18.08 -7.56
C SER A 143 7.66 18.96 -8.39
N GLN A 144 8.72 18.38 -8.96
CA GLN A 144 9.75 19.08 -9.76
C GLN A 144 9.69 18.73 -11.26
N GLY A 145 9.01 17.63 -11.63
CA GLY A 145 8.81 17.24 -13.04
C GLY A 145 7.75 18.08 -13.74
N GLN A 146 7.83 18.15 -15.09
CA GLN A 146 6.94 18.91 -16.00
C GLN A 146 5.41 18.69 -15.82
N PHE A 147 4.99 17.70 -15.03
CA PHE A 147 3.59 17.38 -14.74
C PHE A 147 3.00 18.12 -13.53
N SER A 148 3.79 18.90 -12.77
CA SER A 148 3.24 19.73 -11.70
C SER A 148 3.84 21.13 -11.72
N THR A 149 3.04 22.09 -12.17
CA THR A 149 3.33 23.52 -11.95
C THR A 149 3.42 23.75 -10.43
N ALA A 150 4.23 24.71 -9.97
CA ALA A 150 4.30 25.08 -8.54
C ALA A 150 2.92 25.37 -7.89
N GLN A 151 1.90 25.65 -8.70
CA GLN A 151 0.49 25.70 -8.31
C GLN A 151 -0.07 24.36 -7.79
N SER A 152 0.25 23.21 -8.40
CA SER A 152 -0.27 21.90 -7.97
C SER A 152 0.14 21.55 -6.55
N SER A 153 1.39 21.81 -6.17
CA SER A 153 1.90 21.51 -4.83
C SER A 153 1.36 22.48 -3.77
N SER A 154 1.10 23.73 -4.14
CA SER A 154 0.47 24.72 -3.24
C SER A 154 -1.03 24.45 -3.04
N ILE A 155 -1.75 24.03 -4.08
CA ILE A 155 -3.16 23.60 -4.00
C ILE A 155 -3.31 22.38 -3.08
N LEU A 156 -2.47 21.36 -3.22
CA LEU A 156 -2.52 20.17 -2.35
C LEU A 156 -2.20 20.51 -0.89
N LYS A 157 -1.23 21.39 -0.65
CA LYS A 157 -0.93 21.89 0.70
C LYS A 157 -2.10 22.69 1.28
N ALA A 158 -2.75 23.54 0.49
CA ALA A 158 -3.93 24.29 0.89
C ALA A 158 -5.10 23.37 1.27
N LEU A 159 -5.27 22.26 0.55
CA LEU A 159 -6.29 21.24 0.80
C LEU A 159 -5.89 20.21 1.87
N ASN A 160 -4.71 20.31 2.49
CA ASN A 160 -4.17 19.31 3.43
C ASN A 160 -4.04 17.89 2.84
N LEU A 161 -3.93 17.76 1.52
CA LEU A 161 -3.81 16.50 0.79
C LEU A 161 -2.35 16.09 0.57
N VAL A 162 -1.48 16.48 1.50
CA VAL A 162 -0.05 16.16 1.50
C VAL A 162 0.26 15.42 2.78
N TYR A 163 0.92 14.28 2.65
CA TYR A 163 1.43 13.55 3.79
C TYR A 163 2.47 14.38 4.55
N THR A 164 2.18 14.65 5.81
CA THR A 164 3.12 15.25 6.75
C THR A 164 4.21 14.23 7.14
N PRO A 165 5.39 14.66 7.62
CA PRO A 165 6.44 13.76 8.10
C PRO A 165 5.94 12.74 9.13
N THR A 166 5.02 13.16 10.00
CA THR A 166 4.41 12.26 11.01
C THR A 166 3.53 11.17 10.38
N GLN A 167 2.79 11.51 9.33
CA GLN A 167 1.94 10.57 8.60
C GLN A 167 2.77 9.55 7.83
N TYR A 168 3.89 10.00 7.22
CA TYR A 168 4.85 9.07 6.64
C TYR A 168 5.44 8.12 7.66
N PHE A 169 5.84 8.62 8.83
CA PHE A 169 6.35 7.78 9.91
C PHE A 169 5.33 6.69 10.32
N TYR A 170 4.05 7.02 10.43
CA TYR A 170 3.01 6.02 10.73
C TYR A 170 2.87 4.94 9.65
N ILE A 171 2.91 5.32 8.37
CA ILE A 171 2.86 4.37 7.26
C ILE A 171 4.11 3.47 7.28
N GLY A 172 5.29 4.05 7.53
CA GLY A 172 6.53 3.29 7.69
C GLY A 172 6.48 2.32 8.87
N LEU A 173 5.97 2.74 10.01
CA LEU A 173 5.82 1.87 11.18
C LEU A 173 4.88 0.68 10.89
N LEU A 174 3.74 0.94 10.25
CA LEU A 174 2.81 -0.12 9.84
C LEU A 174 3.44 -1.05 8.79
N LEU A 175 4.17 -0.50 7.83
CA LEU A 175 4.90 -1.27 6.83
C LEU A 175 5.93 -2.18 7.49
N PHE A 176 6.74 -1.65 8.40
CA PHE A 176 7.71 -2.43 9.16
C PHE A 176 7.06 -3.61 9.90
N LEU A 177 6.00 -3.36 10.68
CA LEU A 177 5.28 -4.40 11.42
C LEU A 177 4.59 -5.42 10.48
N THR A 178 4.14 -4.96 9.32
CA THR A 178 3.56 -5.82 8.29
C THR A 178 4.63 -6.71 7.66
N ILE A 179 5.81 -6.16 7.36
CA ILE A 179 6.95 -6.94 6.88
C ILE A 179 7.28 -7.99 7.94
N LEU A 180 7.46 -7.62 9.22
CA LEU A 180 7.72 -8.58 10.31
C LEU A 180 6.71 -9.74 10.34
N SER A 181 5.42 -9.41 10.23
CA SER A 181 4.35 -10.42 10.16
C SER A 181 4.50 -11.33 8.93
N SER A 182 4.84 -10.74 7.79
CA SER A 182 5.11 -11.46 6.55
C SER A 182 6.32 -12.38 6.68
N LEU A 183 7.41 -11.91 7.29
CA LEU A 183 8.64 -12.67 7.48
C LEU A 183 8.38 -13.91 8.36
N ALA A 184 7.62 -13.75 9.44
CA ALA A 184 7.26 -14.85 10.32
C ALA A 184 6.42 -15.90 9.58
N LEU A 185 5.38 -15.49 8.86
CA LEU A 185 4.54 -16.41 8.07
C LEU A 185 5.31 -17.07 6.92
N ALA A 186 6.10 -16.29 6.19
CA ALA A 186 6.97 -16.77 5.11
C ALA A 186 7.98 -17.80 5.62
N SER A 187 8.56 -17.57 6.81
CA SER A 187 9.51 -18.52 7.42
C SER A 187 8.86 -19.86 7.75
N ILE A 188 7.60 -19.85 8.23
CA ILE A 188 6.85 -21.08 8.50
C ILE A 188 6.61 -21.85 7.20
N LEU A 189 6.23 -21.16 6.12
CA LEU A 189 5.98 -21.78 4.82
C LEU A 189 7.28 -22.34 4.21
N ALA A 190 8.39 -21.61 4.32
CA ALA A 190 9.68 -22.00 3.77
C ALA A 190 10.24 -23.29 4.41
N VAL A 191 9.91 -23.58 5.67
CA VAL A 191 10.31 -24.83 6.34
C VAL A 191 9.78 -26.06 5.62
N PHE A 192 8.64 -25.98 4.93
CA PHE A 192 8.06 -27.10 4.19
C PHE A 192 8.64 -27.29 2.79
N ALA A 193 9.44 -26.34 2.31
CA ALA A 193 10.13 -26.46 1.03
C ALA A 193 11.31 -27.44 1.13
N GLU A 194 11.58 -28.20 0.08
CA GLU A 194 12.78 -29.08 0.03
C GLU A 194 13.93 -28.42 -0.74
N ASP A 195 13.60 -27.49 -1.63
CA ASP A 195 14.51 -26.80 -2.54
C ASP A 195 14.05 -25.35 -2.76
N THR A 196 14.94 -24.49 -3.23
CA THR A 196 14.67 -23.08 -3.51
C THR A 196 13.55 -22.85 -4.53
N LYS A 197 13.31 -23.77 -5.47
CA LYS A 197 12.22 -23.63 -6.46
C LYS A 197 10.87 -23.99 -5.84
N SER A 198 10.76 -25.09 -5.10
CA SER A 198 9.51 -25.44 -4.40
C SER A 198 9.12 -24.40 -3.35
N ALA A 199 10.11 -23.74 -2.72
CA ALA A 199 9.88 -22.66 -1.77
C ALA A 199 9.07 -21.49 -2.35
N GLN A 200 9.27 -21.17 -3.64
CA GLN A 200 8.46 -20.14 -4.30
C GLN A 200 6.99 -20.54 -4.46
N MET A 201 6.69 -21.82 -4.68
CA MET A 201 5.30 -22.30 -4.70
C MET A 201 4.67 -22.23 -3.30
N TYR A 202 5.42 -22.53 -2.24
CA TYR A 202 4.94 -22.39 -0.87
C TYR A 202 4.65 -20.95 -0.48
N LEU A 203 5.23 -19.97 -1.17
CA LEU A 203 4.98 -18.55 -0.95
C LEU A 203 3.67 -18.06 -1.60
N THR A 204 3.12 -18.78 -2.60
CA THR A 204 1.91 -18.37 -3.32
C THR A 204 0.70 -18.09 -2.42
N PRO A 205 0.36 -18.92 -1.41
CA PRO A 205 -0.76 -18.63 -0.50
C PRO A 205 -0.57 -17.31 0.27
N LEU A 206 0.68 -17.00 0.67
CA LEU A 206 1.00 -15.74 1.32
C LEU A 206 0.81 -14.55 0.37
N MET A 207 1.21 -14.72 -0.90
CA MET A 207 1.01 -13.71 -1.95
C MET A 207 -0.47 -13.40 -2.15
N ILE A 208 -1.32 -14.43 -2.23
CA ILE A 208 -2.78 -14.25 -2.34
C ILE A 208 -3.30 -13.45 -1.14
N LEU A 209 -2.84 -13.77 0.08
CA LEU A 209 -3.26 -13.07 1.30
C LEU A 209 -2.85 -11.59 1.33
N ILE A 210 -1.71 -11.23 0.71
CA ILE A 210 -1.27 -9.83 0.53
C ILE A 210 -2.06 -9.13 -0.59
N MET A 211 -2.37 -9.85 -1.68
CA MET A 211 -3.06 -9.30 -2.85
C MET A 211 -4.51 -8.92 -2.58
N ILE A 212 -5.22 -9.65 -1.71
CA ILE A 212 -6.61 -9.34 -1.36
C ILE A 212 -6.77 -7.89 -0.85
N PRO A 213 -6.10 -7.45 0.24
CA PRO A 213 -6.24 -6.09 0.71
C PRO A 213 -5.64 -5.05 -0.24
N TYR A 214 -4.62 -5.41 -1.03
CA TYR A 214 -4.06 -4.55 -2.07
C TYR A 214 -5.11 -4.21 -3.14
N PHE A 215 -5.76 -5.20 -3.74
CA PHE A 215 -6.79 -4.96 -4.75
C PHE A 215 -8.02 -4.26 -4.17
N LEU A 216 -8.43 -4.62 -2.96
CA LEU A 216 -9.52 -3.91 -2.28
C LEU A 216 -9.18 -2.44 -2.06
N SER A 217 -7.94 -2.12 -1.69
CA SER A 217 -7.46 -0.74 -1.56
C SER A 217 -7.54 0.03 -2.89
N LEU A 218 -7.23 -0.59 -4.02
CA LEU A 218 -7.28 0.08 -5.32
C LEU A 218 -8.69 0.30 -5.86
N PHE A 219 -9.58 -0.67 -5.66
CA PHE A 219 -10.88 -0.69 -6.33
C PHE A 219 -12.07 -0.35 -5.44
N THR A 220 -11.89 -0.25 -4.12
CA THR A 220 -13.02 -0.12 -3.20
C THR A 220 -12.69 0.73 -1.98
N ASN A 221 -13.65 1.56 -1.57
CA ASN A 221 -13.57 2.20 -0.27
C ASN A 221 -14.00 1.20 0.80
N ILE A 222 -13.09 0.88 1.72
CA ILE A 222 -13.32 -0.15 2.74
C ILE A 222 -14.42 0.25 3.72
N ASP A 223 -14.70 1.55 3.87
CA ASP A 223 -15.79 2.01 4.73
C ASP A 223 -17.18 1.68 4.16
N THR A 224 -17.31 1.55 2.85
CA THR A 224 -18.57 1.22 2.17
C THR A 224 -18.82 -0.29 2.03
N LEU A 225 -17.89 -1.13 2.48
CA LEU A 225 -18.07 -2.59 2.48
C LEU A 225 -19.12 -3.03 3.51
N SER A 226 -19.79 -4.15 3.20
CA SER A 226 -20.67 -4.83 4.16
C SER A 226 -19.90 -5.22 5.43
N ILE A 227 -20.60 -5.24 6.57
CA ILE A 227 -20.00 -5.53 7.88
C ILE A 227 -19.19 -6.85 7.89
N PRO A 228 -19.69 -7.97 7.30
CA PRO A 228 -18.94 -9.23 7.27
C PRO A 228 -17.62 -9.13 6.47
N LEU A 229 -17.66 -8.50 5.29
CA LEU A 229 -16.45 -8.32 4.47
C LEU A 229 -15.43 -7.42 5.17
N LYS A 230 -15.91 -6.34 5.80
CA LYS A 230 -15.07 -5.41 6.55
C LYS A 230 -14.29 -6.14 7.66
N ILE A 231 -14.94 -7.02 8.42
CA ILE A 231 -14.29 -7.83 9.46
C ILE A 231 -13.22 -8.75 8.86
N LEU A 232 -13.52 -9.45 7.76
CA LEU A 232 -12.56 -10.33 7.10
C LEU A 232 -11.31 -9.57 6.63
N VAL A 233 -11.47 -8.38 6.06
CA VAL A 233 -10.35 -7.55 5.60
C VAL A 233 -9.48 -7.12 6.78
N TYR A 234 -10.07 -6.65 7.88
CA TYR A 234 -9.32 -6.23 9.06
C TYR A 234 -8.64 -7.39 9.80
N LEU A 235 -9.11 -8.62 9.63
CA LEU A 235 -8.44 -9.83 10.14
C LEU A 235 -7.12 -10.11 9.41
N ILE A 236 -7.02 -9.71 8.13
CA ILE A 236 -5.80 -9.90 7.35
C ILE A 236 -4.74 -8.90 7.86
N PRO A 237 -3.60 -9.35 8.40
CA PRO A 237 -2.57 -8.45 8.95
C PRO A 237 -2.05 -7.48 7.90
N PHE A 238 -1.97 -7.90 6.63
CA PHE A 238 -1.49 -7.06 5.53
C PHE A 238 -2.41 -5.90 5.18
N SER A 239 -3.65 -5.86 5.69
CA SER A 239 -4.61 -4.82 5.33
C SER A 239 -4.23 -3.43 5.87
N TYR A 240 -3.80 -3.36 7.13
CA TYR A 240 -3.60 -2.09 7.85
C TYR A 240 -2.73 -1.04 7.14
N PRO A 241 -1.56 -1.34 6.54
CA PRO A 241 -0.78 -0.32 5.82
C PRO A 241 -1.52 0.22 4.58
N PHE A 242 -2.29 -0.60 3.87
CA PHE A 242 -3.08 -0.15 2.70
C PHE A 242 -4.25 0.73 3.11
N ILE A 243 -4.96 0.36 4.19
CA ILE A 243 -6.09 1.15 4.70
C ILE A 243 -5.60 2.46 5.32
N ALA A 244 -4.50 2.39 6.07
CA ALA A 244 -3.95 3.54 6.76
C ALA A 244 -3.43 4.60 5.78
N SER A 245 -2.78 4.21 4.69
CA SER A 245 -2.28 5.18 3.70
C SER A 245 -3.42 6.06 3.17
N GLN A 246 -4.57 5.47 2.85
CA GLN A 246 -5.74 6.22 2.39
C GLN A 246 -6.38 7.05 3.50
N LYS A 247 -6.64 6.49 4.67
CA LYS A 247 -7.38 7.16 5.76
C LYS A 247 -6.58 8.28 6.44
N ILE A 248 -5.26 8.16 6.48
CA ILE A 248 -4.37 9.16 7.05
C ILE A 248 -4.49 10.50 6.30
N LEU A 249 -4.67 10.48 4.98
CA LEU A 249 -4.85 11.70 4.17
C LEU A 249 -6.09 12.49 4.61
N PHE A 250 -7.14 11.79 5.02
CA PHE A 250 -8.38 12.40 5.50
C PHE A 250 -8.36 12.74 7.00
N GLY A 251 -7.22 12.58 7.67
CA GLY A 251 -7.03 12.93 9.08
C GLY A 251 -7.44 11.86 10.08
N SER A 252 -7.91 10.69 9.63
CA SER A 252 -8.30 9.59 10.51
C SER A 252 -7.08 8.78 10.95
N LYS A 253 -6.62 9.00 12.19
CA LYS A 253 -5.49 8.26 12.79
C LYS A 253 -5.89 6.98 13.53
N SER A 254 -7.17 6.75 13.81
CA SER A 254 -7.64 5.62 14.62
C SER A 254 -7.20 4.26 14.07
N ILE A 255 -7.19 4.12 12.74
CA ILE A 255 -6.76 2.89 12.08
C ILE A 255 -5.27 2.57 12.30
N VAL A 256 -4.43 3.60 12.48
CA VAL A 256 -3.00 3.44 12.73
C VAL A 256 -2.78 2.80 14.09
N TYR A 257 -3.43 3.32 15.14
CA TYR A 257 -3.27 2.79 16.49
C TYR A 257 -3.78 1.35 16.61
N ILE A 258 -4.94 1.07 16.02
CA ILE A 258 -5.49 -0.30 15.96
C ILE A 258 -4.54 -1.21 15.17
N GLY A 259 -4.05 -0.74 14.02
CA GLY A 259 -3.15 -1.50 13.17
C GLY A 259 -1.81 -1.80 13.83
N VAL A 260 -1.22 -0.84 14.55
CA VAL A 260 0.00 -1.05 15.33
C VAL A 260 -0.23 -2.10 16.40
N LEU A 261 -1.28 -1.96 17.22
CA LEU A 261 -1.61 -2.93 18.26
C LEU A 261 -1.79 -4.34 17.68
N TYR A 262 -2.60 -4.46 16.62
CA TYR A 262 -2.91 -5.74 15.98
C TYR A 262 -1.66 -6.36 15.36
N LEU A 263 -0.91 -5.62 14.56
CA LEU A 263 0.29 -6.13 13.89
C LEU A 263 1.40 -6.48 14.87
N THR A 264 1.58 -5.73 15.95
CA THR A 264 2.56 -6.07 17.00
C THR A 264 2.19 -7.38 17.68
N LEU A 265 0.91 -7.56 18.07
CA LEU A 265 0.44 -8.82 18.67
C LEU A 265 0.56 -9.98 17.67
N PHE A 266 0.10 -9.78 16.44
CA PHE A 266 0.13 -10.80 15.40
C PHE A 266 1.56 -11.22 15.07
N SER A 267 2.47 -10.26 14.85
CA SER A 267 3.88 -10.55 14.56
C SER A 267 4.57 -11.24 15.74
N ALA A 268 4.32 -10.82 16.99
CA ALA A 268 4.87 -11.49 18.16
C ALA A 268 4.41 -12.96 18.25
N ILE A 269 3.11 -13.21 18.08
CA ILE A 269 2.55 -14.57 18.07
C ILE A 269 3.12 -15.38 16.91
N ALA A 270 3.18 -14.82 15.71
CA ALA A 270 3.69 -15.50 14.53
C ALA A 270 5.19 -15.84 14.67
N ILE A 271 6.00 -14.95 15.24
CA ILE A 271 7.43 -15.20 15.51
C ILE A 271 7.59 -16.31 16.56
N LEU A 272 6.78 -16.33 17.62
CA LEU A 272 6.80 -17.40 18.61
C LEU A 272 6.43 -18.76 18.00
N ILE A 273 5.41 -18.79 17.15
CA ILE A 273 4.98 -19.99 16.42
C ILE A 273 6.09 -20.43 15.45
N ALA A 274 6.64 -19.51 14.66
CA ALA A 274 7.74 -19.80 13.73
C ALA A 274 8.95 -20.38 14.47
N THR A 275 9.35 -19.77 15.58
CA THR A 275 10.44 -20.25 16.43
C THR A 275 10.19 -21.66 16.95
N LYS A 276 8.96 -21.94 17.41
CA LYS A 276 8.57 -23.26 17.91
C LYS A 276 8.56 -24.33 16.81
N ILE A 277 8.10 -23.98 15.60
CA ILE A 277 8.06 -24.90 14.45
C ILE A 277 9.48 -25.22 13.97
N ILE A 278 10.33 -24.20 13.82
CA ILE A 278 11.70 -24.36 13.32
C ILE A 278 12.61 -25.06 14.34
N SER A 279 12.41 -24.81 15.64
CA SER A 279 13.20 -25.50 16.68
C SER A 279 12.79 -26.96 16.92
N SER A 280 11.59 -27.35 16.49
CA SER A 280 11.08 -28.71 16.60
C SER A 280 11.69 -29.63 15.53
N ASP A 281 11.85 -30.93 15.83
CA ASP A 281 12.28 -31.96 14.86
C ASP A 281 11.35 -32.11 13.64
N ARG A 282 10.22 -31.38 13.63
CA ARG A 282 9.27 -31.30 12.52
C ARG A 282 9.87 -30.78 11.21
N ILE A 283 11.00 -30.09 11.24
CA ILE A 283 11.76 -29.73 10.02
C ILE A 283 12.08 -30.97 9.18
N PHE A 284 12.37 -32.12 9.82
CA PHE A 284 12.83 -33.34 9.16
C PHE A 284 11.70 -34.30 8.79
N THR A 285 10.56 -34.25 9.49
CA THR A 285 9.48 -35.24 9.34
C THR A 285 8.30 -34.76 8.50
N THR A 286 8.13 -33.46 8.29
CA THR A 286 6.92 -32.93 7.66
C THR A 286 7.07 -32.88 6.14
N LYS A 287 7.10 -34.05 5.51
CA LYS A 287 6.87 -34.16 4.06
C LYS A 287 5.40 -33.94 3.79
N VAL A 288 5.07 -32.93 2.98
CA VAL A 288 3.72 -32.79 2.43
C VAL A 288 3.51 -33.97 1.49
N LYS A 289 2.83 -35.02 1.97
CA LYS A 289 2.40 -36.15 1.13
C LYS A 289 1.53 -35.54 0.02
N LYS A 290 2.00 -35.58 -1.23
CA LYS A 290 1.15 -35.32 -2.40
C LYS A 290 -0.07 -36.22 -2.24
N ALA A 291 -1.24 -35.62 -1.99
CA ALA A 291 -2.49 -36.34 -2.05
C ALA A 291 -2.71 -36.69 -3.52
N THR A 292 -2.24 -37.87 -3.93
CA THR A 292 -2.55 -38.44 -5.24
C THR A 292 -4.06 -38.71 -5.23
N PHE A 293 -4.84 -37.79 -5.80
CA PHE A 293 -6.26 -37.98 -5.98
C PHE A 293 -6.41 -39.03 -7.07
N HIS A 294 -6.48 -40.30 -6.66
CA HIS A 294 -6.82 -41.40 -7.54
C HIS A 294 -8.28 -41.22 -7.91
N LEU A 295 -8.54 -40.57 -9.06
CA LEU A 295 -9.84 -40.63 -9.71
C LEU A 295 -10.10 -42.11 -9.99
N LEU A 296 -11.02 -42.69 -9.21
CA LEU A 296 -11.55 -44.02 -9.47
C LEU A 296 -12.16 -44.01 -10.88
N GLY A 297 -11.64 -44.90 -11.73
CA GLY A 297 -12.33 -45.29 -12.94
C GLY A 297 -13.64 -46.00 -12.57
N ARG A 298 -14.73 -45.50 -13.15
CA ARG A 298 -15.82 -46.28 -13.73
C ARG A 298 -16.65 -45.38 -14.63
#